data_AF-A0AAV4CC08-F1
#
_entry.id   AF-A0AAV4CC08-F1
#
_cell.length_a   1.000
_cell.length_b   1.000
_cell.length_c   1.000
_cell.angle_alpha   90.00
_cell.angle_beta   90.00
_cell.angle_gamma   90.00
#
_symmetry.space_group_name_H-M   'P 1'
#
loop_
_entity.id
_entity.type
_entity.pdbx_description
1 polymer ?
#
loop_
_entity_poly.entity_id
_entity_poly.type
_entity_poly.pdbx_seq_one_letter_code
_entity_poly.pdbx_strand_id
1 'polypeptide(L)'
;MGCVSSQEDKAAVERSKQIDKSLRMDGEKAAREVKLLLLGAGESGKSTIVKQMKIIHEKGYSQEECLQYKPVVYSNAIQSMIAIIKAMGQLKIEFGHPDRALAQTNPSSPAPTSPISLTEEILTRCPVLLAVDLAE
;
A
#
# COMPACT_ATOMS: atom_id res chain seq x y z
N MET A 1 23.35 17.19 54.31
CA MET A 1 24.42 16.96 53.32
C MET A 1 24.10 15.63 52.63
N GLY A 2 23.61 15.56 51.40
CA GLY A 2 24.15 16.18 50.18
C GLY A 2 24.89 15.16 49.29
N CYS A 3 24.59 13.86 49.37
CA CYS A 3 25.32 12.81 48.64
C CYS A 3 24.51 12.16 47.49
N VAL A 4 23.17 12.24 47.51
CA VAL A 4 22.29 11.60 46.51
C VAL A 4 22.25 12.33 45.16
N SER A 5 22.34 13.67 45.15
CA SER A 5 22.34 14.46 43.91
C SER A 5 23.56 14.17 43.02
N SER A 6 24.71 13.85 43.61
CA SER A 6 25.96 13.63 42.85
C SER A 6 25.96 12.38 41.96
N GLN A 7 25.16 11.36 42.27
CA GLN A 7 25.06 10.15 41.45
C GLN A 7 24.11 10.35 40.26
N GLU A 8 22.98 11.02 40.49
CA GLU A 8 22.05 11.38 39.42
C GLU A 8 22.68 12.35 38.43
N ASP A 9 23.46 13.33 38.92
CA ASP A 9 24.21 14.26 38.08
C ASP A 9 25.26 13.53 37.22
N LYS A 10 26.00 12.58 37.80
CA LYS A 10 26.96 11.73 37.05
C LYS A 10 26.27 10.87 36.00
N ALA A 11 25.12 10.27 36.33
CA ALA A 11 24.33 9.48 35.40
C ALA A 11 23.73 10.35 34.28
N ALA A 12 23.33 11.60 34.57
CA ALA A 12 22.86 12.56 33.57
C ALA A 12 23.99 13.01 32.64
N VAL A 13 25.18 13.27 33.16
CA VAL A 13 26.37 13.60 32.36
C VAL A 13 26.76 12.44 31.45
N GLU A 14 26.76 11.20 31.94
CA GLU A 14 27.08 10.03 31.14
C GLU A 14 26.05 9.79 30.03
N ARG A 15 24.74 9.92 30.34
CA ARG A 15 23.69 9.89 29.32
C ARG A 15 23.86 10.99 28.27
N SER A 16 24.22 12.21 28.68
CA SER A 16 24.45 13.32 27.74
C SER A 16 25.62 13.03 26.80
N LYS A 17 26.74 12.51 27.32
CA LYS A 17 27.87 12.07 26.50
C LYS A 17 27.51 10.97 25.50
N GLN A 18 26.67 10.02 25.91
CA GLN A 18 26.19 8.97 25.02
C GLN A 18 25.29 9.54 23.90
N ILE A 19 24.44 10.51 24.22
CA ILE A 19 23.61 11.22 23.23
C ILE A 19 24.51 11.96 22.25
N ASP A 20 25.48 12.76 22.72
CA ASP A 20 26.40 13.51 21.85
C ASP A 20 27.19 12.59 20.92
N LYS A 21 27.61 11.43 21.42
CA LYS A 21 28.29 10.41 20.60
C LYS A 21 27.36 9.85 19.52
N SER A 22 26.12 9.53 19.85
CA SER A 22 25.12 9.07 18.87
C SER A 22 24.82 10.13 17.83
N LEU A 23 24.61 11.39 18.25
CA LEU A 23 24.37 12.51 17.35
C LEU A 23 25.51 12.73 16.36
N ARG A 24 26.76 12.61 16.83
CA ARG A 24 27.93 12.71 15.95
C ARG A 24 27.96 11.58 14.92
N MET A 25 27.72 10.34 15.34
CA MET A 25 27.69 9.19 14.42
C MET A 25 26.57 9.32 13.38
N ASP A 26 25.38 9.76 13.80
CA ASP A 26 24.25 10.00 12.90
C ASP A 26 24.53 11.14 11.93
N GLY A 27 25.19 12.21 12.39
CA GLY A 27 25.65 13.31 11.54
C GLY A 27 26.63 12.86 10.46
N GLU A 28 27.61 12.03 10.80
CA GLU A 28 28.57 11.47 9.84
C GLU A 28 27.88 10.53 8.84
N LYS A 29 26.88 9.75 9.27
CA LYS A 29 26.09 8.88 8.40
C LYS A 29 25.22 9.69 7.43
N ALA A 30 24.53 10.72 7.93
CA ALA A 30 23.68 11.60 7.13
C ALA A 30 24.50 12.40 6.11
N ALA A 31 25.72 12.83 6.45
CA ALA A 31 26.61 13.54 5.53
C ALA A 31 27.06 12.67 4.33
N ARG A 32 27.04 11.35 4.48
CA ARG A 32 27.38 10.39 3.41
C ARG A 32 26.15 9.91 2.62
N GLU A 33 24.95 10.20 3.09
CA GLU A 33 23.70 9.77 2.45
C GLU A 33 23.39 10.65 1.23
N VAL A 34 23.11 10.01 0.10
CA VAL A 34 22.67 10.72 -1.13
C VAL A 34 21.15 10.70 -1.19
N LYS A 35 20.54 11.88 -1.18
CA LYS A 35 19.08 12.05 -1.27
C LYS A 35 18.65 12.31 -2.71
N LEU A 36 17.74 11.49 -3.21
CA LEU A 36 17.19 11.60 -4.57
C LEU A 36 15.71 11.97 -4.49
N LEU A 37 15.29 12.93 -5.32
CA LEU A 37 13.90 13.34 -5.47
C LEU A 37 13.39 12.93 -6.86
N LEU A 38 12.32 12.14 -6.89
CA LEU A 38 11.65 11.73 -8.13
C LEU A 38 10.46 12.65 -8.40
N LEU A 39 10.47 13.33 -9.54
CA LEU A 39 9.41 14.26 -9.97
C LEU A 39 8.72 13.74 -11.24
N GLY A 40 7.44 14.07 -11.39
CA GLY A 40 6.64 13.69 -12.55
C GLY A 40 5.14 13.71 -12.26
N ALA A 41 4.32 13.72 -13.31
CA ALA A 41 2.86 13.70 -13.22
C ALA A 41 2.32 12.49 -12.43
N GLY A 42 1.04 12.51 -12.03
CA GLY A 42 0.38 11.32 -11.49
C GLY A 42 0.60 10.11 -12.41
N GLU A 43 0.71 8.92 -11.83
CA GLU A 43 0.78 7.64 -12.59
C GLU A 43 2.00 7.44 -13.50
N SER A 44 2.93 8.40 -13.59
CA SER A 44 4.19 8.33 -14.38
C SER A 44 5.19 7.23 -13.96
N GLY A 45 4.87 6.39 -12.98
CA GLY A 45 5.73 5.27 -12.57
C GLY A 45 6.79 5.58 -11.51
N LYS A 46 6.75 6.74 -10.85
CA LYS A 46 7.68 7.09 -9.74
C LYS A 46 7.74 6.01 -8.66
N SER A 47 6.58 5.53 -8.20
CA SER A 47 6.51 4.45 -7.21
C SER A 47 7.09 3.14 -7.76
N THR A 48 6.97 2.89 -9.05
CA THR A 48 7.56 1.70 -9.71
C THR A 48 9.08 1.77 -9.69
N ILE A 49 9.69 2.93 -9.92
CA ILE A 49 11.14 3.12 -9.82
C ILE A 49 11.63 2.81 -8.40
N VAL A 50 10.94 3.34 -7.38
CA VAL A 50 11.30 3.07 -5.97
C VAL A 50 11.17 1.58 -5.64
N LYS A 51 10.09 0.92 -6.10
CA LYS A 51 9.91 -0.53 -5.92
C LYS A 51 11.02 -1.34 -6.59
N GLN A 52 11.45 -0.94 -7.79
CA GLN A 52 12.56 -1.61 -8.48
C GLN A 52 13.91 -1.40 -7.79
N MET A 53 14.15 -0.22 -7.21
CA MET A 53 15.36 0.00 -6.40
C MET A 53 15.44 -0.99 -5.24
N LYS A 54 14.31 -1.25 -4.56
CA LYS A 54 14.24 -2.27 -3.50
C LYS A 54 14.51 -3.69 -4.02
N ILE A 55 13.99 -4.04 -5.20
CA ILE A 55 14.23 -5.36 -5.80
C ILE A 55 15.71 -5.57 -6.17
N ILE A 56 16.37 -4.54 -6.71
CA ILE A 56 17.73 -4.67 -7.25
C ILE A 56 18.81 -4.47 -6.17
N HIS A 57 18.60 -3.57 -5.21
CA HIS A 57 19.63 -3.13 -4.26
C HIS A 57 19.38 -3.56 -2.81
N GLU A 58 18.19 -4.04 -2.47
CA GLU A 58 17.89 -4.62 -1.15
C GLU A 58 17.67 -6.13 -1.25
N LYS A 59 17.07 -6.74 -0.22
CA LYS A 59 16.80 -8.20 -0.17
C LYS A 59 15.48 -8.59 -0.83
N GLY A 60 14.87 -7.71 -1.64
CA GLY A 60 13.52 -7.87 -2.15
C GLY A 60 12.45 -7.64 -1.06
N TYR A 61 11.26 -8.20 -1.26
CA TYR A 61 10.11 -8.06 -0.35
C TYR A 61 9.96 -9.25 0.58
N SER A 62 9.67 -8.98 1.87
CA SER A 62 9.38 -10.05 2.83
C SER A 62 7.99 -10.65 2.60
N GLN A 63 7.72 -11.81 3.20
CA GLN A 63 6.41 -12.45 3.12
C GLN A 63 5.32 -11.56 3.73
N GLU A 64 5.63 -10.91 4.86
CA GLU A 64 4.73 -9.98 5.54
C GLU A 64 4.41 -8.77 4.65
N GLU A 65 5.40 -8.21 3.95
CA GLU A 65 5.17 -7.13 2.98
C GLU A 65 4.29 -7.58 1.82
N CYS A 66 4.52 -8.78 1.29
CA CYS A 66 3.68 -9.36 0.23
C CYS A 66 2.23 -9.54 0.68
N LEU A 67 2.00 -9.98 1.92
CA LEU A 67 0.65 -10.08 2.50
C LEU A 67 -0.02 -8.71 2.65
N GLN A 68 0.74 -7.66 2.99
CA GLN A 68 0.22 -6.28 3.02
C GLN A 68 -0.12 -5.75 1.63
N TYR A 69 0.60 -6.17 0.58
CA TYR A 69 0.28 -5.79 -0.80
C TYR A 69 -0.89 -6.57 -1.41
N LYS A 70 -1.17 -7.78 -0.93
CA LYS A 70 -2.27 -8.64 -1.41
C LYS A 70 -3.61 -7.89 -1.54
N PRO A 71 -4.14 -7.18 -0.53
CA PRO A 71 -5.39 -6.42 -0.66
C PRO A 71 -5.31 -5.27 -1.68
N VAL A 72 -4.14 -4.65 -1.85
CA VAL A 72 -3.93 -3.59 -2.84
C VAL A 72 -4.06 -4.16 -4.27
N VAL A 73 -3.50 -5.35 -4.51
CA VAL A 73 -3.61 -6.03 -5.80
C VAL A 73 -5.08 -6.34 -6.14
N TYR A 74 -5.84 -6.86 -5.17
CA TYR A 74 -7.26 -7.16 -5.36
C TYR A 74 -8.09 -5.90 -5.61
N SER A 75 -7.86 -4.86 -4.82
CA SER A 75 -8.54 -3.59 -5.01
C SER A 75 -8.29 -3.02 -6.41
N ASN A 76 -7.03 -3.01 -6.86
CA ASN A 76 -6.68 -2.52 -8.19
C ASN A 76 -7.31 -3.35 -9.31
N ALA A 77 -7.32 -4.69 -9.19
CA ALA A 77 -7.95 -5.56 -10.18
C ALA A 77 -9.47 -5.32 -10.29
N ILE A 78 -10.16 -5.25 -9.15
CA ILE A 78 -11.61 -4.97 -9.11
C ILE A 78 -11.93 -3.59 -9.66
N GLN A 79 -11.21 -2.56 -9.22
CA GLN A 79 -11.41 -1.19 -9.70
C GLN A 79 -11.18 -1.08 -11.21
N SER A 80 -10.15 -1.75 -11.73
CA SER A 80 -9.87 -1.80 -13.17
C SER A 80 -11.01 -2.48 -13.94
N MET A 81 -11.54 -3.60 -13.44
CA MET A 81 -12.70 -4.26 -14.04
C MET A 81 -13.94 -3.37 -14.06
N ILE A 82 -14.25 -2.71 -12.94
CA ILE A 82 -15.37 -1.77 -12.84
C ILE A 82 -15.21 -0.62 -13.84
N ALA A 83 -14.00 -0.06 -13.95
CA ALA A 83 -13.72 1.04 -14.88
C ALA A 83 -13.96 0.62 -16.33
N ILE A 84 -13.52 -0.57 -16.73
CA ILE A 84 -13.76 -1.12 -18.07
C ILE A 84 -15.25 -1.32 -18.32
N ILE A 85 -15.97 -1.95 -17.39
CA ILE A 85 -17.40 -2.23 -17.53
C ILE A 85 -18.20 -0.92 -17.66
N LYS A 86 -17.87 0.10 -16.86
CA LYS A 86 -18.50 1.43 -16.97
C LYS A 86 -18.21 2.08 -18.32
N ALA A 87 -16.96 2.00 -18.79
CA ALA A 87 -16.56 2.55 -20.08
C ALA A 87 -17.28 1.85 -21.25
N MET A 88 -17.48 0.53 -21.19
CA MET A 88 -18.26 -0.21 -22.20
C MET A 88 -19.68 0.34 -22.34
N GLY A 89 -20.36 0.64 -21.22
CA GLY A 89 -21.69 1.26 -21.24
C GLY A 89 -21.69 2.66 -21.87
N GLN A 90 -20.68 3.48 -21.58
CA GLN A 90 -20.53 4.82 -22.17
C GLN A 90 -20.22 4.78 -23.67
N LEU A 91 -19.40 3.81 -24.09
CA LEU A 91 -19.00 3.60 -25.47
C LEU A 91 -20.00 2.75 -26.27
N LYS A 92 -21.10 2.30 -25.63
CA LYS A 92 -22.12 1.41 -26.22
C LYS A 92 -21.54 0.13 -26.81
N ILE A 93 -20.52 -0.43 -26.16
CA ILE A 93 -19.92 -1.71 -26.53
C ILE A 93 -20.71 -2.81 -25.82
N GLU A 94 -21.35 -3.67 -26.61
CA GLU A 94 -22.12 -4.79 -26.08
C GLU A 94 -21.23 -5.91 -25.54
N PHE A 95 -21.74 -6.63 -24.55
CA PHE A 95 -21.07 -7.83 -24.06
C PHE A 95 -21.16 -8.94 -25.12
N GLY A 96 -20.07 -9.66 -25.34
CA GLY A 96 -20.06 -10.80 -26.25
C GLY A 96 -20.97 -11.97 -25.83
N HIS A 97 -21.39 -12.03 -24.56
CA HIS A 97 -22.39 -12.97 -24.08
C HIS A 97 -23.50 -12.20 -23.34
N PRO A 98 -24.78 -12.31 -23.75
CA PRO A 98 -25.88 -11.51 -23.22
C PRO A 98 -26.12 -11.73 -21.72
N ASP A 99 -25.89 -12.94 -21.22
CA ASP A 99 -26.05 -13.27 -19.78
C ASP A 99 -25.15 -12.46 -18.85
N ARG A 100 -24.06 -11.88 -19.37
CA ARG A 100 -23.14 -11.03 -18.60
C ARG A 100 -23.66 -9.60 -18.44
N ALA A 101 -24.63 -9.18 -19.26
CA ALA A 101 -25.29 -7.89 -19.13
C ALA A 101 -26.28 -7.87 -17.95
N LEU A 102 -26.87 -9.02 -17.59
CA LEU A 102 -27.90 -9.15 -16.55
C LEU A 102 -27.39 -8.86 -15.13
N ALA A 103 -26.08 -8.86 -14.90
CA ALA A 103 -25.49 -8.39 -13.64
C ALA A 103 -25.67 -6.88 -13.42
N GLN A 104 -26.04 -6.11 -14.46
CA GLN A 104 -26.32 -4.67 -14.36
C GLN A 104 -27.79 -4.34 -14.13
N THR A 105 -28.70 -5.32 -14.16
CA THR A 105 -30.15 -5.10 -14.21
C THR A 105 -30.91 -5.85 -13.11
N ASN A 106 -30.59 -5.59 -11.84
CA ASN A 106 -31.58 -5.77 -10.77
C ASN A 106 -32.06 -4.39 -10.32
N PRO A 107 -33.16 -3.86 -10.88
CA PRO A 107 -33.73 -2.57 -10.48
C PRO A 107 -34.30 -2.55 -9.05
N SER A 108 -34.31 -3.69 -8.35
CA SER A 108 -34.77 -3.85 -6.97
C SER A 108 -33.65 -3.88 -5.92
N SER A 109 -32.37 -3.90 -6.34
CA SER A 109 -31.25 -3.78 -5.39
C SER A 109 -30.83 -2.31 -5.29
N PRO A 110 -30.79 -1.70 -4.09
CA PRO A 110 -30.32 -0.34 -3.95
C PRO A 110 -28.92 -0.24 -4.56
N ALA A 111 -28.72 0.76 -5.44
CA ALA A 111 -27.42 1.05 -6.00
C ALA A 111 -26.39 1.07 -4.86
N PRO A 112 -25.24 0.38 -4.97
CA PRO A 112 -24.25 0.33 -3.93
C PRO A 112 -23.82 1.75 -3.57
N THR A 113 -24.34 2.26 -2.45
CA THR A 113 -24.16 3.64 -1.97
C THR A 113 -22.77 3.86 -1.38
N SER A 114 -21.97 2.80 -1.26
CA SER A 114 -20.60 2.83 -0.78
C SER A 114 -19.69 2.01 -1.69
N PRO A 115 -18.42 2.39 -1.86
CA PRO A 115 -17.43 1.60 -2.61
C PRO A 115 -17.29 0.17 -2.08
N ILE A 116 -17.58 -0.05 -0.79
CA ILE A 116 -17.42 -1.30 -0.05
C ILE A 116 -18.43 -2.37 -0.49
N SER A 117 -19.68 -2.00 -0.78
CA SER A 117 -20.71 -2.97 -1.19
C SER A 117 -20.53 -3.49 -2.61
N LEU A 118 -19.91 -2.69 -3.50
CA LEU A 118 -19.55 -3.10 -4.85
C LEU A 118 -18.39 -4.11 -4.85
N THR A 119 -17.44 -3.94 -3.93
CA THR A 119 -16.34 -4.90 -3.73
C THR A 119 -16.82 -6.23 -3.19
N GLU A 120 -17.75 -6.27 -2.22
CA GLU A 120 -18.29 -7.53 -1.70
C GLU A 120 -19.15 -8.28 -2.74
N GLU A 121 -19.99 -7.58 -3.51
CA GLU A 121 -20.81 -8.23 -4.52
C GLU A 121 -19.94 -8.83 -5.65
N ILE A 122 -18.87 -8.13 -6.05
CA ILE A 122 -17.91 -8.64 -7.03
C ILE A 122 -17.08 -9.78 -6.44
N LEU A 123 -16.62 -9.71 -5.19
CA LEU A 123 -15.91 -10.82 -4.53
C LEU A 123 -16.77 -12.09 -4.49
N THR A 124 -18.05 -11.93 -4.14
CA THR A 124 -18.99 -13.05 -3.96
C THR A 124 -19.42 -13.69 -5.27
N ARG A 125 -19.47 -12.90 -6.36
CA ARG A 125 -19.96 -13.36 -7.68
C ARG A 125 -18.85 -13.65 -8.68
N CYS A 126 -17.59 -13.34 -8.36
CA CYS A 126 -16.45 -13.66 -9.22
C CYS A 126 -15.76 -14.94 -8.70
N PRO A 127 -15.98 -16.10 -9.33
CA PRO A 127 -15.40 -17.37 -8.88
C PRO A 127 -13.87 -17.37 -8.85
N VAL A 128 -13.23 -16.44 -9.57
CA VAL A 128 -11.76 -16.26 -9.57
C VAL A 128 -11.26 -15.65 -8.24
N LEU A 129 -12.08 -14.87 -7.53
CA LEU A 129 -11.72 -14.29 -6.23
C LEU A 129 -12.11 -15.19 -5.04
N LEU A 130 -13.17 -16.00 -5.17
CA LEU A 130 -13.54 -17.01 -4.16
C LEU A 130 -12.41 -18.02 -3.88
N ALA A 131 -11.54 -18.27 -4.87
CA ALA A 131 -10.37 -19.14 -4.72
C ALA A 131 -9.27 -18.54 -3.82
N VAL A 132 -9.32 -17.24 -3.51
CA VAL A 132 -8.34 -16.56 -2.66
C VAL A 132 -8.72 -16.61 -1.18
N ASP A 133 -10.01 -16.52 -0.86
CA ASP A 133 -10.51 -16.59 0.53
C ASP A 133 -10.48 -18.02 1.10
N LEU A 134 -10.32 -19.04 0.25
CA LEU A 134 -10.22 -20.45 0.66
C LEU A 134 -8.76 -20.93 0.86
N ALA A 135 -7.79 -20.03 0.83
CA ALA A 135 -6.37 -20.32 1.04
C ALA A 135 -5.82 -19.70 2.33
N GLU A 136 -6.61 -19.76 3.41
CA GLU A 136 -6.13 -19.84 4.79
C GLU A 136 -6.10 -21.29 5.28
#